data_AF-A0A4Q3SXQ6-F1
#
_entry.id   AF-A0A4Q3SXQ6-F1
#
_cell.length_a   1.000
_cell.length_b   1.000
_cell.length_c   1.000
_cell.angle_alpha   90.00
_cell.angle_beta   90.00
_cell.angle_gamma   90.00
#
_symmetry.space_group_name_H-M   'P 1'
#
loop_
_entity.id
_entity.type
_entity.pdbx_description
1 polymer ?
#
loop_
_entity_poly.entity_id
_entity_poly.type
_entity_poly.pdbx_seq_one_letter_code
_entity_poly.pdbx_strand_id
1 'polypeptide(L)' 'MASEYHRGDMEIQEQVSTYHLFVSMAKWGSLALAALLIFLVLWFCTATGFLGSAAVGVVIAVAGFFVLREHGEPAH' A
#
# COMPACT_ATOMS: atom_id res chain seq x y z
N MET A 1 -0.20 4.21 43.96
CA MET A 1 0.66 3.72 42.86
C MET A 1 -0.01 2.59 42.08
N ALA A 2 -0.36 1.44 42.68
CA ALA A 2 -1.05 0.34 41.95
C ALA A 2 -2.57 0.54 41.78
N SER A 3 -3.20 1.38 42.60
CA SER A 3 -4.66 1.59 42.62
C SER A 3 -5.19 2.57 41.56
N GLU A 4 -4.32 3.25 40.82
CA GLU A 4 -4.66 4.35 39.90
C GLU A 4 -4.51 3.96 38.43
N TYR A 5 -3.98 2.77 38.18
CA TYR A 5 -3.94 2.18 36.84
C TYR A 5 -5.28 1.54 36.52
N HIS A 6 -5.99 2.10 35.55
CA HIS A 6 -7.21 1.51 34.99
C HIS A 6 -6.87 0.82 33.67
N ARG A 7 -7.00 -0.52 33.65
CA ARG A 7 -6.70 -1.32 32.45
C ARG A 7 -7.72 -1.01 31.36
N GLY A 8 -7.24 -0.54 30.21
CA GLY A 8 -8.06 -0.30 29.03
C GLY A 8 -8.54 1.15 28.85
N ASP A 9 -8.37 2.00 29.86
CA ASP A 9 -8.71 3.43 29.79
C ASP A 9 -7.55 4.28 29.24
N MET A 10 -6.51 3.64 28.70
CA MET A 10 -5.44 4.35 28.02
C MET A 10 -5.98 4.95 26.71
N GLU A 11 -5.72 6.23 26.51
CA GLU A 11 -5.99 6.91 25.25
C GLU A 11 -5.09 6.33 24.13
N ILE A 12 -5.70 6.00 22.97
CA ILE A 12 -5.03 5.26 21.87
C ILE A 12 -5.06 5.98 20.51
N GLN A 13 -5.45 7.26 20.44
CA GLN A 13 -5.60 7.96 19.15
C GLN A 13 -4.29 8.00 18.37
N GLU A 14 -3.16 8.18 19.05
CA GLU A 14 -1.84 8.22 18.40
C GLU A 14 -1.45 6.87 17.79
N GLN A 15 -1.75 5.77 18.49
CA GLN A 15 -1.50 4.40 18.04
C GLN A 15 -2.42 4.05 16.86
N VAL A 16 -3.68 4.47 16.91
CA VAL A 16 -4.64 4.29 15.82
C VAL A 16 -4.19 5.06 14.57
N SER A 17 -3.81 6.32 14.72
CA SER A 17 -3.25 7.15 13.63
C SER A 17 -2.03 6.50 12.99
N THR A 18 -1.08 6.04 13.81
CA THR A 18 0.13 5.34 13.35
C THR A 18 -0.22 4.04 12.60
N TYR A 19 -1.22 3.30 13.09
CA TYR A 19 -1.66 2.07 12.44
C TYR A 19 -2.29 2.34 11.06
N HIS A 20 -3.15 3.37 10.95
CA HIS A 20 -3.70 3.78 9.65
C HIS A 20 -2.61 4.21 8.67
N LEU A 21 -1.59 4.95 9.14
CA LEU A 21 -0.43 5.29 8.32
C LEU A 21 0.29 4.03 7.83
N PHE A 22 0.59 3.08 8.72
CA PHE A 22 1.24 1.81 8.37
C PHE A 22 0.45 1.04 7.32
N VAL A 23 -0.87 0.89 7.51
CA VAL A 23 -1.74 0.19 6.56
C VAL A 23 -1.76 0.91 5.21
N SER A 24 -1.85 2.24 5.19
CA SER A 24 -1.80 3.01 3.95
C SER A 24 -0.47 2.82 3.20
N MET A 25 0.65 2.84 3.93
CA MET A 25 1.98 2.62 3.35
C MET A 25 2.13 1.19 2.81
N ALA A 26 1.67 0.18 3.54
CA ALA A 26 1.72 -1.21 3.09
C ALA A 26 0.86 -1.43 1.83
N LYS A 27 -0.35 -0.86 1.81
CA LYS A 27 -1.28 -0.90 0.67
C LYS A 27 -0.67 -0.30 -0.60
N TRP A 28 -0.19 0.94 -0.52
CA TRP A 28 0.38 1.62 -1.70
C TRP A 28 1.80 1.13 -2.03
N GLY A 29 2.59 0.79 -1.01
CA GLY A 29 3.96 0.28 -1.17
C GLY A 29 4.01 -1.09 -1.85
N SER A 30 3.10 -2.00 -1.51
CA SER A 30 3.01 -3.31 -2.17
C SER A 30 2.65 -3.19 -3.66
N LEU A 31 1.73 -2.29 -4.02
CA LEU A 31 1.41 -1.99 -5.42
C LEU A 31 2.63 -1.44 -6.17
N ALA A 32 3.32 -0.46 -5.60
CA ALA A 32 4.51 0.13 -6.20
C ALA A 32 5.62 -0.93 -6.43
N LEU A 33 5.84 -1.80 -5.44
CA LEU A 33 6.82 -2.87 -5.52
C LEU A 33 6.44 -3.91 -6.59
N ALA A 34 5.17 -4.31 -6.67
CA ALA A 34 4.68 -5.23 -7.70
C ALA A 34 4.87 -4.65 -9.11
N ALA A 35 4.46 -3.40 -9.34
CA ALA A 35 4.62 -2.74 -10.64
C ALA A 35 6.10 -2.59 -11.04
N LEU A 36 6.96 -2.22 -10.09
CA LEU A 36 8.40 -2.11 -10.30
C LEU A 36 9.03 -3.45 -10.65
N LEU A 37 8.70 -4.52 -9.91
CA LEU A 37 9.23 -5.85 -10.18
C LEU A 37 8.82 -6.36 -11.57
N ILE A 38 7.55 -6.17 -11.95
CA ILE A 38 7.08 -6.54 -13.29
C ILE A 38 7.83 -5.76 -14.37
N PHE A 39 8.00 -4.45 -14.19
CA PHE A 39 8.78 -3.61 -15.11
C PHE A 39 10.22 -4.12 -15.27
N LEU A 40 10.93 -4.36 -14.15
CA LEU A 40 12.32 -4.82 -14.18
C LEU A 40 12.47 -6.21 -14.78
N VAL A 41 11.56 -7.15 -14.46
CA VAL A 41 11.57 -8.51 -15.01
C VAL A 41 11.33 -8.45 -16.52
N LEU A 42 10.36 -7.67 -17.00
CA LEU A 42 10.13 -7.56 -18.43
C LEU A 42 11.28 -6.85 -19.15
N TRP A 43 11.90 -5.85 -18.51
CA TRP A 43 13.00 -5.12 -19.11
C TRP A 43 14.27 -5.96 -19.25
N PHE A 44 14.62 -6.74 -18.21
CA PHE A 44 15.89 -7.47 -18.16
C PHE A 44 15.80 -8.94 -18.56
N CYS A 45 14.65 -9.58 -18.33
CA CYS A 45 14.50 -11.03 -18.51
C CYS A 45 13.73 -11.40 -19.79
N THR A 46 13.29 -10.42 -20.60
CA THR A 46 12.54 -10.67 -21.83
C THR A 46 12.95 -9.74 -22.98
N ALA A 47 12.57 -10.06 -24.22
CA ALA A 47 12.85 -9.24 -25.41
C ALA A 47 11.89 -8.05 -25.58
N THR A 48 11.12 -7.70 -24.55
CA THR A 48 10.06 -6.66 -24.60
C THR A 48 10.62 -5.24 -24.77
N GLY A 49 11.90 -5.02 -24.44
CA GLY A 49 12.55 -3.71 -24.51
C GLY A 49 11.99 -2.71 -23.48
N PHE A 50 12.58 -1.51 -23.42
CA PHE A 50 12.21 -0.51 -22.40
C PHE A 50 10.78 0.02 -22.53
N LEU A 51 10.35 0.36 -23.75
CA LEU A 51 9.01 0.94 -23.96
C LEU A 51 7.90 -0.07 -23.70
N GLY A 52 8.08 -1.33 -24.08
CA GLY A 52 7.10 -2.37 -23.83
C GLY A 52 7.00 -2.72 -22.34
N SER A 53 8.14 -2.84 -21.64
CA SER A 53 8.13 -3.09 -20.19
C SER A 53 7.53 -1.90 -19.42
N ALA A 54 7.87 -0.66 -19.81
CA ALA A 54 7.31 0.55 -19.22
C ALA A 54 5.78 0.63 -19.40
N ALA A 55 5.28 0.32 -20.60
CA ALA A 55 3.84 0.30 -20.85
C ALA A 55 3.11 -0.69 -19.94
N VAL A 56 3.64 -1.91 -19.79
CA VAL A 56 3.04 -2.92 -18.89
C VAL A 56 3.11 -2.47 -17.43
N GLY A 57 4.25 -1.94 -16.98
CA GLY A 57 4.41 -1.41 -15.62
C GLY A 57 3.40 -0.29 -15.31
N VAL A 58 3.19 0.64 -16.24
CA VAL A 58 2.20 1.71 -16.13
C VAL A 58 0.77 1.15 -16.08
N VAL A 59 0.44 0.18 -16.95
CA VAL A 59 -0.88 -0.45 -16.94
C VAL A 59 -1.17 -1.12 -15.60
N ILE A 60 -0.21 -1.86 -15.03
CA ILE A 60 -0.37 -2.48 -13.71
C ILE A 60 -0.52 -1.44 -12.61
N ALA A 61 0.29 -0.37 -12.62
CA ALA A 61 0.19 0.70 -11.63
C ALA A 61 -1.17 1.40 -11.69
N VAL A 62 -1.66 1.74 -12.88
CA VAL A 62 -2.95 2.42 -13.08
C VAL A 62 -4.11 1.50 -12.73
N ALA A 63 -4.11 0.26 -13.23
CA ALA A 63 -5.14 -0.73 -12.91
C ALA A 63 -5.19 -0.99 -11.40
N GLY A 64 -4.03 -1.23 -10.78
CA GLY A 64 -3.92 -1.44 -9.34
C GLY A 64 -4.38 -0.22 -8.54
N PHE A 65 -4.09 1.00 -8.99
CA PHE A 65 -4.59 2.22 -8.35
C PHE A 65 -6.12 2.25 -8.31
N PHE A 66 -6.79 1.95 -9.43
CA PHE A 66 -8.25 1.92 -9.47
C PHE A 66 -8.85 0.79 -8.64
N VAL A 67 -8.20 -0.38 -8.61
CA VAL A 67 -8.65 -1.52 -7.79
C VAL A 67 -8.49 -1.25 -6.30
N LEU A 68 -7.39 -0.60 -5.88
CA LEU A 68 -7.10 -0.31 -4.48
C LEU A 68 -7.80 0.97 -3.98
N ARG A 69 -8.34 1.79 -4.89
CA ARG A 69 -9.04 3.01 -4.50
C ARG A 69 -10.29 2.64 -3.69
N GLU A 70 -10.38 3.18 -2.47
CA GLU A 70 -11.56 2.96 -1.64
C GLU A 70 -12.79 3.59 -2.28
N HIS A 71 -13.86 2.80 -2.37
CA HIS A 71 -15.14 3.22 -2.89
C HIS A 71 -16.06 3.54 -1.71
N GLY A 72 -15.91 4.73 -1.13
CA GLY A 72 -16.98 5.48 -0.45
C GLY A 72 -17.78 4.81 0.67
N GLU A 73 -17.38 3.67 1.22
CA GLU A 73 -18.00 3.13 2.43
C GLU A 73 -17.21 3.65 3.63
N PRO A 74 -17.80 4.54 4.47
CA PRO A 74 -17.14 4.99 5.68
C PRO A 74 -16.93 3.78 6.58
N ALA A 75 -15.67 3.49 6.91
CA ALA A 75 -15.35 2.48 7.90
C ALA A 75 -16.00 2.91 9.23
N HIS A 76 -16.98 2.13 9.66
CA HIS A 76 -17.49 2.12 11.03
C HIS A 76 -16.45 1.50 11.96
#